data_AF-A0A5K1C9B7-F1
#
_entry.id   AF-A0A5K1C9B7-F1
#
_cell.length_a   1.000
_cell.length_b   1.000
_cell.length_c   1.000
_cell.angle_alpha   90.00
_cell.angle_beta   90.00
_cell.angle_gamma   90.00
#
_symmetry.space_group_name_H-M   'P 1'
#
loop_
_entity.id
_entity.type
_entity.pdbx_description
1 polymer ?
#
loop_
_entity_poly.entity_id
_entity_poly.type
_entity_poly.pdbx_seq_one_letter_code
_entity_poly.pdbx_strand_id
1 'polypeptide(L)' 'GTSKSFGIECTVMHQVRHRNLVKVITSCSSRDFKALVLQYMPLGGLEVYLHSDGHHLIPVQRLDIMID' A
#
# COMPACT_ATOMS: atom_id res chain seq x y z
N GLY A 1 -3.25 -1.76 21.21
CA GLY A 1 -4.51 -1.06 20.93
C GLY A 1 -4.45 -0.49 19.52
N THR A 2 -5.35 -0.93 18.64
CA THR A 2 -5.45 -0.60 17.21
C THR A 2 -5.36 0.90 16.91
N SER A 3 -5.71 1.75 17.88
CA SER A 3 -5.61 3.20 17.78
C SER A 3 -4.19 3.74 17.75
N LYS A 4 -3.24 3.10 18.45
CA LYS A 4 -1.83 3.50 18.48
C LYS A 4 -1.10 3.08 17.20
N SER A 5 -1.38 1.89 16.65
CA SER A 5 -0.76 1.42 15.41
C SER A 5 -1.16 2.28 14.21
N PHE A 6 -2.44 2.64 14.10
CA PHE A 6 -2.91 3.52 13.02
C PHE A 6 -2.19 4.89 12.99
N GLY A 7 -1.96 5.50 14.16
CA GLY A 7 -1.26 6.78 14.25
C GLY A 7 0.22 6.67 13.83
N ILE A 8 0.87 5.56 14.21
CA ILE A 8 2.24 5.26 13.79
C ILE A 8 2.30 5.05 12.27
N GLU A 9 1.39 4.24 11.71
CA GLU A 9 1.28 4.00 10.27
C GLU A 9 1.09 5.29 9.48
N CYS A 10 0.16 6.15 9.89
CA CYS A 10 -0.05 7.45 9.25
C CYS A 10 1.22 8.31 9.31
N THR A 11 1.92 8.35 10.45
CA THR A 11 3.14 9.16 10.61
C THR A 11 4.25 8.67 9.69
N VAL A 12 4.51 7.35 9.69
CA VAL A 12 5.54 6.73 8.84
C VAL A 12 5.21 6.97 7.37
N MET A 13 3.97 6.72 6.95
CA MET A 13 3.60 6.89 5.54
C MET A 13 3.60 8.36 5.08
N HIS A 14 3.41 9.33 5.97
CA HIS A 14 3.59 10.76 5.63
C HIS A 14 5.07 11.13 5.49
N GLN A 15 5.97 10.52 6.26
CA GLN A 15 7.40 10.81 6.23
C GLN A 15 8.12 10.14 5.07
N VAL A 16 7.71 8.92 4.70
CA VAL A 16 8.35 8.16 3.64
C VAL A 16 7.78 8.57 2.28
N ARG A 17 8.62 9.15 1.42
CA ARG A 17 8.26 9.54 0.05
C ARG A 17 9.19 8.84 -0.93
N HIS A 18 8.68 7.81 -1.61
CA HIS A 18 9.41 7.05 -2.62
C HIS A 18 8.52 6.76 -3.83
N ARG A 19 9.13 6.59 -5.02
CA ARG A 19 8.38 6.31 -6.25
C ARG A 19 7.63 4.96 -6.22
N ASN A 20 8.18 3.98 -5.50
CA ASN A 20 7.65 2.61 -5.40
C ASN A 20 6.85 2.37 -4.12
N LEU A 21 6.54 3.45 -3.38
CA LEU A 21 5.63 3.39 -2.23
C LEU A 21 4.36 4.18 -2.55
N VAL A 22 3.22 3.63 -2.13
CA VAL A 22 1.92 4.28 -2.33
C VAL A 22 1.91 5.65 -1.65
N LYS A 23 1.52 6.67 -2.40
CA LYS A 23 1.48 8.04 -1.90
C LYS A 23 0.28 8.24 -0.98
N VAL A 24 0.52 8.84 0.19
CA VAL A 24 -0.55 9.36 1.05
C VAL A 24 -1.09 10.67 0.48
N ILE A 25 -2.42 10.74 0.32
CA ILE A 25 -3.12 11.98 -0.04
C ILE A 25 -3.48 12.74 1.23
N THR A 26 -4.11 12.07 2.20
CA THR A 26 -4.48 12.65 3.49
C THR A 26 -4.83 11.55 4.51
N SER A 27 -4.99 11.92 5.78
CA SER A 27 -5.53 11.05 6.83
C SER A 27 -6.57 11.80 7.65
N CYS A 28 -7.63 11.10 8.05
CA CYS A 28 -8.66 11.60 8.96
C CYS A 28 -8.68 10.73 10.22
N SER A 29 -8.58 11.36 11.39
CA SER A 29 -8.64 10.65 12.68
C SER A 29 -9.52 11.43 13.65
N SER A 30 -10.67 10.87 13.97
CA SER A 30 -11.56 11.30 15.05
C SER A 30 -11.61 10.24 16.15
N ARG A 31 -12.45 10.45 17.17
CA ARG A 31 -12.60 9.51 18.29
C ARG A 31 -13.18 8.16 17.85
N ASP A 32 -14.12 8.21 16.90
CA ASP A 32 -14.91 7.04 16.46
C ASP A 32 -14.59 6.60 15.03
N PHE A 33 -13.79 7.37 14.29
CA PHE A 33 -13.47 7.10 12.89
C PHE A 33 -12.00 7.37 12.56
N LYS A 34 -11.40 6.46 11.78
CA LYS A 34 -10.01 6.57 11.33
C LYS A 34 -9.92 6.12 9.88
N ALA A 35 -9.35 6.96 9.03
CA ALA A 35 -9.16 6.67 7.62
C ALA A 35 -7.85 7.25 7.10
N LEU A 36 -7.19 6.47 6.24
CA LEU A 36 -6.04 6.88 5.48
C LEU A 36 -6.43 6.90 4.00
N VAL A 37 -6.26 8.04 3.35
CA VAL A 37 -6.57 8.23 1.94
C VAL A 37 -5.27 8.11 1.17
N LEU A 38 -5.20 7.06 0.37
CA LEU A 38 -4.02 6.71 -0.44
C LEU A 38 -4.30 6.97 -1.91
N GLN A 39 -3.22 7.12 -2.69
CA GLN A 39 -3.31 7.08 -4.14
C GLN A 39 -3.92 5.74 -4.59
N TYR A 40 -4.89 5.82 -5.50
CA TYR A 40 -5.54 4.65 -6.05
C TYR A 40 -4.56 3.80 -6.88
N MET A 41 -4.54 2.50 -6.59
CA MET A 41 -3.78 1.49 -7.33
C MET A 41 -4.77 0.63 -8.14
N PRO A 42 -4.92 0.86 -9.46
CA PRO A 42 -5.98 0.23 -10.25
C PRO A 42 -5.82 -1.29 -10.39
N LEU A 43 -4.59 -1.78 -10.30
CA LEU A 43 -4.28 -3.20 -10.33
C LEU A 43 -4.56 -3.87 -8.97
N GLY A 44 -4.78 -3.10 -7.90
CA GLY A 44 -4.97 -3.65 -6.57
C GLY A 44 -3.70 -4.27 -6.00
N GLY A 45 -3.86 -5.31 -5.18
CA GLY A 45 -2.76 -5.94 -4.45
C GLY A 45 -1.95 -6.91 -5.30
N LEU A 46 -0.63 -6.91 -5.10
CA LEU A 46 0.30 -7.82 -5.80
C LEU A 46 -0.01 -9.30 -5.53
N GLU A 47 -0.58 -9.63 -4.36
CA GLU A 47 -0.96 -10.99 -3.97
C GLU A 47 -1.84 -11.68 -5.02
N VAL A 48 -2.79 -10.94 -5.61
CA VAL A 48 -3.68 -11.47 -6.65
C VAL A 48 -2.88 -11.92 -7.87
N TYR A 49 -1.84 -11.18 -8.27
CA TYR A 49 -1.01 -11.53 -9.43
C TYR A 49 0.07 -12.58 -9.15
N LEU A 50 0.32 -12.88 -7.87
CA LEU A 50 1.28 -13.91 -7.47
C LEU A 50 0.61 -15.25 -7.17
N HIS A 51 -0.64 -15.24 -6.73
CA HIS A 51 -1.31 -16.42 -6.16
C HIS A 51 -2.65 -16.77 -6.81
N SER A 52 -3.16 -16.00 -7.78
CA SER A 52 -4.40 -16.38 -8.48
C SER A 52 -4.14 -17.29 -9.68
N ASP A 53 -5.01 -18.29 -9.86
CA ASP A 53 -4.93 -19.28 -10.94
C ASP A 53 -5.07 -18.70 -12.36
N GLY A 54 -5.44 -17.41 -12.49
CA GLY A 54 -5.67 -16.75 -13.78
C GLY A 54 -4.72 -15.61 -14.13
N HIS A 55 -3.89 -15.14 -13.18
CA HIS A 55 -2.95 -14.05 -13.38
C HIS A 55 -1.54 -14.51 -13.03
N HIS A 56 -0.84 -15.09 -14.00
CA HIS A 56 0.52 -15.56 -13.79
C HIS A 56 1.54 -14.55 -14.34
N LEU A 57 2.27 -13.90 -13.43
CA LEU A 57 3.46 -13.15 -13.80
C LEU A 57 4.57 -14.12 -14.19
N ILE A 58 5.14 -13.94 -15.38
CA ILE A 58 6.31 -14.73 -15.79
C ILE A 58 7.53 -14.36 -14.94
N PRO A 59 8.55 -15.24 -14.81
CA PRO A 59 9.68 -15.01 -13.92
C PRO A 59 10.40 -13.66 -14.14
N VAL A 60 10.50 -13.20 -15.38
CA VAL A 60 11.12 -11.90 -15.71
C VAL A 60 10.31 -10.73 -15.14
N GLN A 61 8.98 -10.76 -15.24
CA GLN A 61 8.11 -9.70 -14.67
C GLN A 61 8.21 -9.66 -13.15
N ARG A 62 8.35 -10.83 -12.51
CA ARG A 62 8.55 -10.90 -11.06
C ARG A 62 9.89 -10.29 -10.65
N LEU A 63 10.92 -10.49 -11.47
CA LEU A 63 12.24 -9.89 -11.25
C LEU A 63 12.17 -8.37 -11.40
N ASP A 64 11.48 -7.87 -12.41
CA ASP A 64 11.28 -6.42 -12.61
C ASP A 64 10.60 -5.78 -11.40
N ILE A 65 9.53 -6.40 -10.87
CA ILE A 65 8.81 -5.92 -9.67
C ILE A 65 9.70 -5.94 -8.42
N MET A 66 10.62 -6.90 -8.30
CA MET A 66 11.51 -7.01 -7.13
C MET A 66 12.66 -6.00 -7.17
N ILE A 67 13.13 -5.66 -8.37
CA ILE A 67 14.24 -4.72 -8.56
C ILE A 67 13.79 -3.26 -8.39
N ASP A 68 12.54 -2.97 -8.77
CA ASP A 68 11.95 -1.65 -8.60
C ASP A 68 11.54 -1.39 -7.14
#